data_AF-A0A920U5N1-F1
#
_entry.id   AF-A0A920U5N1-F1
#
_cell.length_a   1.000
_cell.length_b   1.000
_cell.length_c   1.000
_cell.angle_alpha   90.00
_cell.angle_beta   90.00
_cell.angle_gamma   90.00
#
_symmetry.space_group_name_H-M   'P 1'
#
loop_
_entity.id
_entity.type
_entity.pdbx_description
1 polymer ?
#
loop_
_entity_poly.entity_id
_entity_poly.type
_entity_poly.pdbx_seq_one_letter_code
_entity_poly.pdbx_strand_id
1 'polypeptide(L)'
;MNKYSISQDVIETIEIECRRSPDKETGGILVGVRVDSCTIVTHCSGPGLIWNSSKHHFTKDTDYAQQTLNLLYEYFGVNYLGLWHKHPSEYPSPSQGDIINAMDEISSTNIGLNELLTPICSLTDSNVTISPFIIRDGSAHRIDWEISHGDCTITNELFKTFWYDSRTGRERLDDEVARLQDQKLSVLVTKGEDGRCRVRATSDKREKQELVFLCPNDYPLSSPFVAILDKETEQYIPVISQNISDWNMYKYMSDITNELSFL
;
A
#
# COMPACT_ATOMS: atom_id res chain seq x y z
N MET A 1 -2.38 28.14 -8.63
CA MET A 1 -1.20 27.28 -8.37
C MET A 1 -1.72 26.01 -7.73
N ASN A 2 -1.31 24.83 -8.21
CA ASN A 2 -1.79 23.56 -7.67
C ASN A 2 -1.26 23.39 -6.24
N LYS A 3 -2.10 22.96 -5.30
CA LYS A 3 -1.70 22.58 -3.94
C LYS A 3 -1.47 21.08 -3.90
N TYR A 4 -0.39 20.65 -3.27
CA TYR A 4 -0.06 19.23 -3.13
C TYR A 4 -0.16 18.83 -1.67
N SER A 5 -0.75 17.69 -1.39
CA SER A 5 -0.69 17.05 -0.08
C SER A 5 -0.48 15.55 -0.21
N ILE A 6 0.01 14.96 0.87
CA ILE A 6 0.33 13.54 0.96
C ILE A 6 -0.12 13.01 2.32
N SER A 7 -0.67 11.81 2.38
CA SER A 7 -1.02 11.18 3.65
C SER A 7 0.25 10.74 4.41
N GLN A 8 0.20 10.84 5.73
CA GLN A 8 1.25 10.33 6.60
C GLN A 8 1.54 8.85 6.34
N ASP A 9 0.51 8.02 6.12
CA ASP A 9 0.65 6.59 5.85
C ASP A 9 1.47 6.30 4.58
N VAL A 10 1.34 7.14 3.54
CA VAL A 10 2.16 7.03 2.33
C VAL A 10 3.62 7.37 2.61
N ILE A 11 3.88 8.42 3.42
CA ILE A 11 5.25 8.75 3.85
C ILE A 11 5.87 7.56 4.56
N GLU A 12 5.18 7.00 5.56
CA GLU A 12 5.66 5.86 6.35
C GLU A 12 5.94 4.63 5.47
N THR A 13 5.04 4.34 4.54
CA THR A 13 5.20 3.22 3.59
C THR A 13 6.44 3.41 2.72
N ILE A 14 6.63 4.59 2.13
CA ILE A 14 7.82 4.91 1.31
C ILE A 14 9.09 4.78 2.13
N GLU A 15 9.10 5.28 3.38
CA GLU A 15 10.28 5.20 4.22
C GLU A 15 10.65 3.75 4.59
N ILE A 16 9.64 2.91 4.91
CA ILE A 16 9.86 1.49 5.19
C ILE A 16 10.50 0.80 3.99
N GLU A 17 9.97 1.04 2.79
CA GLU A 17 10.50 0.46 1.55
C GLU A 17 11.92 0.95 1.24
N CYS A 18 12.20 2.24 1.45
CA CYS A 18 13.55 2.79 1.32
C CYS A 18 14.55 2.09 2.24
N ARG A 19 14.17 1.81 3.49
CA ARG A 19 15.01 1.11 4.47
C ARG A 19 15.16 -0.40 4.18
N ARG A 20 14.15 -1.04 3.58
CA ARG A 20 14.22 -2.44 3.12
C ARG A 20 15.21 -2.63 1.97
N SER A 21 15.44 -1.58 1.16
CA SER A 21 16.35 -1.61 0.02
C SER A 21 17.49 -0.59 0.16
N PRO A 22 18.38 -0.70 1.17
CA PRO A 22 19.32 0.38 1.51
C PRO A 22 20.26 0.74 0.35
N ASP A 23 20.83 -0.28 -0.31
CA ASP A 23 21.88 -0.11 -1.32
C ASP A 23 21.39 -0.06 -2.78
N LYS A 24 20.07 -0.19 -2.98
CA LYS A 24 19.45 -0.33 -4.30
C LYS A 24 18.37 0.71 -4.51
N GLU A 25 18.11 1.10 -5.74
CA GLU A 25 16.91 1.86 -6.04
C GLU A 25 15.66 1.00 -5.78
N THR A 26 14.58 1.63 -5.36
CA THR A 26 13.25 1.00 -5.19
C THR A 26 12.22 2.06 -5.49
N GLY A 27 10.96 1.69 -5.68
CA GLY A 27 9.92 2.65 -5.97
C GLY A 27 8.57 2.00 -6.12
N GLY A 28 7.60 2.80 -6.55
CA GLY A 28 6.24 2.33 -6.78
C GLY A 28 5.37 3.47 -7.32
N ILE A 29 4.08 3.20 -7.46
CA ILE A 29 3.13 4.21 -7.93
C ILE A 29 2.59 5.05 -6.76
N LEU A 30 2.20 6.28 -7.07
CA LEU A 30 1.43 7.17 -6.21
C LEU A 30 0.00 7.22 -6.73
N VAL A 31 -0.95 7.10 -5.81
CA VAL A 31 -2.37 7.02 -6.11
C VAL A 31 -3.13 7.98 -5.19
N GLY A 32 -4.14 8.64 -5.73
CA GLY A 32 -4.94 9.59 -4.97
C GLY A 32 -5.93 10.34 -5.83
N VAL A 33 -6.22 11.58 -5.47
CA VAL A 33 -7.26 12.37 -6.12
C VAL A 33 -6.70 13.70 -6.58
N ARG A 34 -7.14 14.13 -7.76
CA ARG A 34 -6.91 15.47 -8.27
C ARG A 34 -8.26 16.15 -8.45
N VAL A 35 -8.51 17.18 -7.64
CA VAL A 35 -9.75 17.97 -7.66
C VAL A 35 -9.36 19.43 -7.84
N ASP A 36 -9.87 20.06 -8.90
CA ASP A 36 -9.57 21.46 -9.25
C ASP A 36 -8.05 21.75 -9.29
N SER A 37 -7.58 22.55 -8.35
CA SER A 37 -6.17 22.92 -8.15
C SER A 37 -5.59 22.31 -6.87
N CYS A 38 -6.02 21.10 -6.52
CA CYS A 38 -5.49 20.29 -5.44
C CYS A 38 -5.17 18.86 -5.92
N THR A 39 -3.95 18.40 -5.63
CA THR A 39 -3.54 17.00 -5.78
C THR A 39 -3.27 16.41 -4.40
N ILE A 40 -3.96 15.32 -4.06
CA ILE A 40 -3.87 14.66 -2.76
C ILE A 40 -3.43 13.22 -2.99
N VAL A 41 -2.21 12.89 -2.53
CA VAL A 41 -1.69 11.52 -2.54
C VAL A 41 -2.21 10.80 -1.31
N THR A 42 -2.96 9.72 -1.51
CA THR A 42 -3.60 8.98 -0.41
C THR A 42 -3.02 7.58 -0.23
N HIS A 43 -2.51 6.98 -1.31
CA HIS A 43 -1.96 5.63 -1.30
C HIS A 43 -0.69 5.57 -2.16
N CYS A 44 0.12 4.54 -1.93
CA CYS A 44 1.24 4.19 -2.79
C CYS A 44 1.41 2.67 -2.88
N SER A 45 2.15 2.22 -3.87
CA SER A 45 2.64 0.83 -3.93
C SER A 45 4.12 0.76 -3.56
N GLY A 46 4.58 -0.45 -3.22
CA GLY A 46 6.00 -0.82 -3.33
C GLY A 46 6.38 -1.21 -4.78
N PRO A 47 7.55 -1.85 -4.96
CA PRO A 47 8.10 -2.16 -6.30
C PRO A 47 7.37 -3.30 -7.03
N GLY A 48 6.52 -4.05 -6.31
CA GLY A 48 5.82 -5.24 -6.78
C GLY A 48 6.65 -6.52 -6.60
N LEU A 49 6.20 -7.62 -7.21
CA LEU A 49 6.78 -8.94 -6.98
C LEU A 49 7.92 -9.26 -7.94
N ILE A 50 7.77 -8.82 -9.20
CA ILE A 50 8.73 -9.04 -10.27
C ILE A 50 9.31 -7.68 -10.66
N TRP A 51 10.29 -7.24 -9.89
CA TRP A 51 10.99 -5.97 -10.12
C TRP A 51 12.49 -6.21 -10.30
N ASN A 52 13.14 -5.36 -11.10
CA ASN A 52 14.59 -5.39 -11.25
C ASN A 52 15.18 -4.07 -10.77
N SER A 53 16.30 -4.18 -10.05
CA SER A 53 16.97 -3.03 -9.48
C SER A 53 18.47 -3.21 -9.31
N SER A 54 19.15 -2.09 -9.47
CA SER A 54 20.56 -1.88 -9.21
C SER A 54 20.76 -0.62 -8.39
N LYS A 55 22.02 -0.20 -8.19
CA LYS A 55 22.33 1.06 -7.51
C LYS A 55 21.78 2.30 -8.26
N HIS A 56 21.65 2.24 -9.58
CA HIS A 56 21.32 3.39 -10.44
C HIS A 56 20.18 3.10 -11.42
N HIS A 57 19.39 2.07 -11.14
CA HIS A 57 18.29 1.69 -12.01
C HIS A 57 17.22 0.94 -11.23
N PHE A 58 15.97 1.28 -11.49
CA PHE A 58 14.78 0.59 -11.00
C PHE A 58 13.79 0.37 -12.14
N THR A 59 13.16 -0.81 -12.15
CA THR A 59 12.01 -1.12 -13.00
C THR A 59 10.90 -1.70 -12.12
N LYS A 60 9.74 -1.06 -12.20
CA LYS A 60 8.53 -1.49 -11.49
C LYS A 60 7.93 -2.75 -12.14
N ASP A 61 7.31 -3.58 -11.32
CA ASP A 61 6.37 -4.59 -11.78
C ASP A 61 5.10 -3.90 -12.29
N THR A 62 4.98 -3.76 -13.62
CA THR A 62 3.90 -2.98 -14.23
C THR A 62 2.53 -3.65 -14.04
N ASP A 63 2.47 -4.98 -14.08
CA ASP A 63 1.23 -5.72 -13.88
C ASP A 63 0.76 -5.63 -12.42
N TYR A 64 1.68 -5.73 -11.47
CA TYR A 64 1.37 -5.52 -10.06
C TYR A 64 0.91 -4.09 -9.77
N ALA A 65 1.59 -3.09 -10.35
CA ALA A 65 1.21 -1.69 -10.22
C ALA A 65 -0.20 -1.44 -10.79
N GLN A 66 -0.50 -1.98 -11.96
CA GLN A 66 -1.83 -1.84 -12.58
C GLN A 66 -2.92 -2.51 -11.74
N GLN A 67 -2.67 -3.70 -11.19
CA GLN A 67 -3.64 -4.37 -10.31
C GLN A 67 -3.84 -3.62 -8.99
N THR A 68 -2.76 -3.07 -8.42
CA THR A 68 -2.85 -2.17 -7.25
C THR A 68 -3.72 -0.96 -7.55
N LEU A 69 -3.51 -0.31 -8.70
CA LEU A 69 -4.32 0.83 -9.14
C LEU A 69 -5.80 0.45 -9.32
N ASN A 70 -6.08 -0.67 -9.99
CA ASN A 70 -7.45 -1.15 -10.20
C ASN A 70 -8.17 -1.39 -8.87
N LEU A 71 -7.47 -2.01 -7.90
CA LEU A 71 -8.04 -2.31 -6.60
C LEU A 71 -8.35 -1.03 -5.82
N LEU A 72 -7.41 -0.09 -5.78
CA LEU A 72 -7.60 1.21 -5.11
C LEU A 72 -8.71 2.03 -5.78
N TYR A 73 -8.84 1.97 -7.11
CA TYR A 73 -9.93 2.61 -7.83
C TYR A 73 -11.28 2.00 -7.45
N GLU A 74 -11.42 0.68 -7.43
CA GLU A 74 -12.67 0.01 -7.03
C GLU A 74 -13.04 0.28 -5.56
N TYR A 75 -12.04 0.41 -4.68
CA TYR A 75 -12.27 0.63 -3.26
C TYR A 75 -12.61 2.07 -2.91
N PHE A 76 -11.91 3.03 -3.52
CA PHE A 76 -11.91 4.42 -3.07
C PHE A 76 -12.13 5.45 -4.20
N GLY A 77 -12.25 5.02 -5.45
CA GLY A 77 -12.37 5.91 -6.60
C GLY A 77 -11.12 6.78 -6.87
N VAL A 78 -9.97 6.37 -6.35
CA VAL A 78 -8.69 7.09 -6.50
C VAL A 78 -7.96 6.65 -7.78
N ASN A 79 -7.13 7.54 -8.32
CA ASN A 79 -6.47 7.37 -9.61
C ASN A 79 -4.95 7.55 -9.50
N TYR A 80 -4.25 7.12 -10.54
CA TYR A 80 -2.80 7.28 -10.69
C TYR A 80 -2.39 8.75 -10.68
N LEU A 81 -1.32 9.08 -9.96
CA LEU A 81 -0.78 10.44 -9.86
C LEU A 81 0.70 10.53 -10.29
N GLY A 82 1.40 9.40 -10.40
CA GLY A 82 2.81 9.34 -10.74
C GLY A 82 3.54 8.22 -10.01
N LEU A 83 4.86 8.37 -9.88
CA LEU A 83 5.77 7.36 -9.35
C LEU A 83 6.61 7.96 -8.24
N TRP A 84 6.97 7.18 -7.24
CA TRP A 84 8.03 7.54 -6.33
C TRP A 84 9.17 6.56 -6.52
N HIS A 85 10.41 7.01 -6.32
CA HIS A 85 11.55 6.10 -6.28
C HIS A 85 12.71 6.66 -5.49
N LYS A 86 13.58 5.77 -5.03
CA LYS A 86 14.79 6.08 -4.28
C LYS A 86 15.99 6.13 -5.21
N HIS A 87 16.76 7.20 -5.12
CA HIS A 87 18.10 7.32 -5.70
C HIS A 87 19.19 7.07 -4.65
N PRO A 88 20.44 6.83 -5.09
CA PRO A 88 21.61 7.08 -4.26
C PRO A 88 21.61 8.52 -3.73
N SER A 89 22.11 8.71 -2.50
CA SER A 89 22.09 10.02 -1.84
C SER A 89 22.89 11.10 -2.57
N GLU A 90 23.84 10.71 -3.42
CA GLU A 90 24.63 11.62 -4.25
C GLU A 90 23.83 12.24 -5.41
N TYR A 91 22.66 11.68 -5.75
CA TYR A 91 21.82 12.11 -6.88
C TYR A 91 20.35 12.36 -6.47
N PRO A 92 20.06 13.34 -5.59
CA PRO A 92 18.74 13.53 -4.98
C PRO A 92 17.71 14.26 -5.89
N SER A 93 17.86 14.18 -7.20
CA SER A 93 16.99 14.86 -8.17
C SER A 93 16.70 13.95 -9.36
N PRO A 94 15.56 14.15 -10.06
CA PRO A 94 15.21 13.33 -11.22
C PRO A 94 16.32 13.39 -12.28
N SER A 95 16.68 12.22 -12.80
CA SER A 95 17.61 12.06 -13.91
C SER A 95 16.94 12.41 -15.23
N GLN A 96 17.74 12.53 -16.30
CA GLN A 96 17.20 12.68 -17.65
C GLN A 96 16.34 11.47 -18.06
N GLY A 97 16.68 10.27 -17.59
CA GLY A 97 15.90 9.06 -17.83
C GLY A 97 14.53 9.14 -17.16
N ASP A 98 14.46 9.64 -15.94
CA ASP A 98 13.18 9.85 -15.22
C ASP A 98 12.27 10.83 -15.96
N ILE A 99 12.86 11.92 -16.47
CA ILE A 99 12.13 12.92 -17.25
C ILE A 99 11.56 12.31 -18.54
N ILE A 100 12.35 11.55 -19.29
CA ILE A 100 11.90 10.90 -20.53
C ILE A 100 10.78 9.91 -20.22
N ASN A 101 10.98 9.01 -19.25
CA ASN A 101 9.99 8.01 -18.88
C ASN A 101 8.67 8.65 -18.43
N ALA A 102 8.73 9.71 -17.62
CA ALA A 102 7.54 10.42 -17.17
C ALA A 102 6.80 11.10 -18.33
N MET A 103 7.51 11.70 -19.28
CA MET A 103 6.88 12.30 -20.46
C MET A 103 6.28 11.24 -21.40
N ASP A 104 6.92 10.09 -21.54
CA ASP A 104 6.38 8.95 -22.28
C ASP A 104 5.07 8.45 -21.64
N GLU A 105 5.03 8.32 -20.31
CA GLU A 105 3.80 7.99 -19.58
C GLU A 105 2.71 9.05 -19.75
N ILE A 106 3.04 10.35 -19.62
CA ILE A 106 2.10 11.45 -19.87
C ILE A 106 1.51 11.39 -21.28
N SER A 107 2.32 11.05 -22.28
CA SER A 107 1.89 10.96 -23.67
C SER A 107 0.94 9.79 -23.97
N SER A 108 0.84 8.83 -23.04
CA SER A 108 -0.07 7.69 -23.17
C SER A 108 -1.53 8.14 -23.12
N THR A 109 -2.27 7.84 -24.20
CA THR A 109 -3.66 8.28 -24.40
C THR A 109 -4.64 7.92 -23.27
N ASN A 110 -4.31 6.92 -22.43
CA ASN A 110 -5.18 6.45 -21.35
C ASN A 110 -4.90 7.10 -19.99
N ILE A 111 -3.78 7.82 -19.83
CA ILE A 111 -3.38 8.37 -18.52
C ILE A 111 -4.08 9.70 -18.22
N GLY A 112 -4.29 10.56 -19.23
CA GLY A 112 -5.05 11.80 -19.06
C GLY A 112 -4.42 12.82 -18.10
N LEU A 113 -3.13 12.68 -17.78
CA LEU A 113 -2.36 13.59 -16.93
C LEU A 113 -1.49 14.50 -17.78
N ASN A 114 -1.26 15.73 -17.31
CA ASN A 114 -0.34 16.69 -17.94
C ASN A 114 0.96 16.87 -17.13
N GLU A 115 1.02 16.26 -15.94
CA GLU A 115 2.18 16.24 -15.06
C GLU A 115 2.14 14.96 -14.23
N LEU A 116 3.29 14.42 -13.86
CA LEU A 116 3.42 13.30 -12.93
C LEU A 116 4.12 13.76 -11.66
N LEU A 117 3.63 13.30 -10.51
CA LEU A 117 4.41 13.34 -9.29
C LEU A 117 5.57 12.36 -9.41
N THR A 118 6.77 12.84 -9.09
CA THR A 118 8.01 12.07 -9.14
C THR A 118 8.91 12.37 -7.93
N PRO A 119 8.44 12.19 -6.68
CA PRO A 119 9.29 12.38 -5.52
C PRO A 119 10.50 11.45 -5.57
N ILE A 120 11.67 12.04 -5.34
CA ILE A 120 12.94 11.33 -5.24
C ILE A 120 13.28 11.15 -3.77
N CYS A 121 13.44 9.89 -3.38
CA CYS A 121 13.82 9.51 -2.04
C CYS A 121 15.34 9.29 -1.97
N SER A 122 15.94 9.57 -0.81
CA SER A 122 17.32 9.18 -0.51
C SER A 122 17.41 8.66 0.92
N LEU A 123 18.36 7.75 1.15
CA LEU A 123 18.63 7.18 2.47
C LEU A 123 20.04 7.57 2.89
N THR A 124 20.19 8.18 4.08
CA THR A 124 21.50 8.53 4.67
C THR A 124 21.44 8.29 6.16
N ASP A 125 22.34 7.46 6.70
CA ASP A 125 22.42 7.14 8.13
C ASP A 125 21.05 6.77 8.75
N SER A 126 20.28 5.93 8.04
CA SER A 126 18.91 5.51 8.39
C SER A 126 17.79 6.56 8.25
N ASN A 127 18.14 7.81 7.94
CA ASN A 127 17.19 8.87 7.66
C ASN A 127 16.77 8.84 6.19
N VAL A 128 15.47 8.77 5.95
CA VAL A 128 14.90 8.87 4.60
C VAL A 128 14.53 10.33 4.35
N THR A 129 15.01 10.89 3.25
CA THR A 129 14.57 12.20 2.75
C THR A 129 13.71 11.98 1.53
N ILE A 130 12.49 12.52 1.52
CA ILE A 130 11.58 12.47 0.37
C ILE A 130 11.49 13.87 -0.22
N SER A 131 12.07 14.06 -1.41
CA SER A 131 12.06 15.34 -2.11
C SER A 131 10.98 15.33 -3.20
N PRO A 132 9.89 16.09 -3.06
CA PRO A 132 8.80 16.05 -4.02
C PRO A 132 9.12 16.85 -5.28
N PHE A 133 8.92 16.20 -6.42
CA PHE A 133 9.00 16.81 -7.74
C PHE A 133 7.71 16.53 -8.52
N ILE A 134 7.42 17.43 -9.47
CA ILE A 134 6.59 17.11 -10.62
C ILE A 134 7.44 17.09 -11.87
N ILE A 135 7.09 16.25 -12.83
CA ILE A 135 7.64 16.28 -14.18
C ILE A 135 6.53 16.66 -15.15
N ARG A 136 6.79 17.69 -15.94
CA ARG A 136 5.92 18.16 -17.02
C ARG A 136 6.73 18.94 -18.04
N ASP A 137 6.20 19.06 -19.24
CA ASP A 137 6.79 19.87 -20.32
C ASP A 137 8.29 19.55 -20.56
N GLY A 138 8.70 18.29 -20.34
CA GLY A 138 10.09 17.85 -20.50
C GLY A 138 11.05 18.32 -19.41
N SER A 139 10.56 18.75 -18.24
CA SER A 139 11.40 19.21 -17.14
C SER A 139 10.88 18.80 -15.76
N ALA A 140 11.81 18.66 -14.80
CA ALA A 140 11.48 18.43 -13.40
C ALA A 140 11.37 19.75 -12.63
N HIS A 141 10.35 19.88 -11.81
CA HIS A 141 10.14 21.02 -10.92
C HIS A 141 9.98 20.55 -9.50
N ARG A 142 10.81 21.07 -8.58
CA ARG A 142 10.62 20.83 -7.16
C ARG A 142 9.36 21.55 -6.70
N ILE A 143 8.56 20.87 -5.88
CA ILE A 143 7.35 21.41 -5.28
C ILE A 143 7.46 21.35 -3.76
N ASP A 144 6.48 21.93 -3.07
CA ASP A 144 6.22 21.65 -1.67
C ASP A 144 4.88 20.92 -1.58
N TRP A 145 4.75 20.02 -0.59
CA TRP A 145 3.49 19.38 -0.25
C TRP A 145 3.21 19.49 1.25
N GLU A 146 1.94 19.42 1.63
CA GLU A 146 1.52 19.35 3.03
C GLU A 146 1.32 17.89 3.44
N ILE A 147 1.88 17.48 4.57
CA ILE A 147 1.61 16.17 5.14
C ILE A 147 0.28 16.23 5.89
N SER A 148 -0.64 15.35 5.52
CA SER A 148 -1.97 15.26 6.11
C SER A 148 -2.03 14.08 7.10
N HIS A 149 -2.48 14.36 8.31
CA HIS A 149 -2.66 13.38 9.38
C HIS A 149 -4.14 13.00 9.49
N GLY A 150 -4.71 12.39 8.45
CA GLY A 150 -6.12 11.95 8.42
C GLY A 150 -7.17 13.07 8.35
N ASP A 151 -6.86 14.29 8.79
CA ASP A 151 -7.83 15.38 8.98
C ASP A 151 -8.27 16.12 7.71
N CYS A 152 -7.77 15.77 6.53
CA CYS A 152 -8.20 16.45 5.31
C CYS A 152 -9.68 16.09 5.02
N THR A 153 -10.54 17.08 4.79
CA THR A 153 -11.98 16.83 4.59
C THR A 153 -12.24 15.88 3.40
N ILE A 154 -11.44 16.01 2.33
CA ILE A 154 -11.51 15.11 1.17
C ILE A 154 -11.04 13.70 1.55
N THR A 155 -9.97 13.57 2.33
CA THR A 155 -9.51 12.25 2.80
C THR A 155 -10.53 11.62 3.72
N ASN A 156 -11.15 12.39 4.62
CA ASN A 156 -12.20 11.94 5.52
C ASN A 156 -13.46 11.44 4.79
N GLU A 157 -13.80 11.99 3.62
CA GLU A 157 -14.90 11.44 2.82
C GLU A 157 -14.48 10.20 2.03
N LEU A 158 -13.26 10.13 1.50
CA LEU A 158 -12.73 8.94 0.83
C LEU A 158 -12.57 7.75 1.79
N PHE A 159 -12.14 8.00 3.03
CA PHE A 159 -11.94 7.00 4.07
C PHE A 159 -13.23 6.57 4.79
N LYS A 160 -14.40 7.14 4.45
CA LYS A 160 -15.70 6.60 4.92
C LYS A 160 -16.09 5.31 4.21
N THR A 161 -15.42 4.99 3.11
CA THR A 161 -15.59 3.76 2.36
C THR A 161 -14.57 2.73 2.83
N PHE A 162 -15.03 1.58 3.31
CA PHE A 162 -14.13 0.48 3.63
C PHE A 162 -13.94 -0.41 2.40
N TRP A 163 -12.76 -1.02 2.27
CA TRP A 163 -12.44 -1.90 1.12
C TRP A 163 -13.54 -2.95 0.88
N TYR A 164 -14.07 -3.54 1.95
CA TYR A 164 -15.12 -4.57 1.93
C TYR A 164 -16.51 -4.05 1.54
N ASP A 165 -16.71 -2.73 1.41
CA ASP A 165 -17.97 -2.16 0.91
C ASP A 165 -18.02 -2.10 -0.61
N SER A 166 -16.88 -2.27 -1.29
CA SER A 166 -16.82 -2.43 -2.75
C SER A 166 -17.25 -3.85 -3.16
N ARG A 167 -17.55 -4.05 -4.45
CA ARG A 167 -17.83 -5.39 -4.97
C ARG A 167 -16.62 -6.31 -4.84
N THR A 168 -15.46 -5.87 -5.32
CA THR A 168 -14.21 -6.63 -5.27
C THR A 168 -13.79 -6.95 -3.83
N GLY A 169 -14.01 -6.03 -2.90
CA GLY A 169 -13.70 -6.26 -1.49
C GLY A 169 -14.63 -7.27 -0.84
N ARG A 170 -15.93 -7.27 -1.16
CA ARG A 170 -16.84 -8.34 -0.71
C ARG A 170 -16.41 -9.69 -1.25
N GLU A 171 -16.14 -9.78 -2.55
CA GLU A 171 -15.65 -11.02 -3.18
C GLU A 171 -14.35 -11.49 -2.52
N ARG A 172 -13.43 -10.57 -2.21
CA ARG A 172 -12.20 -10.90 -1.47
C ARG A 172 -12.48 -11.41 -0.06
N LEU A 173 -13.37 -10.77 0.70
CA LEU A 173 -13.71 -11.19 2.06
C LEU A 173 -14.39 -12.57 2.06
N ASP A 174 -15.28 -12.82 1.11
CA ASP A 174 -15.94 -14.12 0.93
C ASP A 174 -14.90 -15.22 0.63
N ASP A 175 -13.92 -14.93 -0.24
CA ASP A 175 -12.81 -15.85 -0.53
C ASP A 175 -11.93 -16.14 0.70
N GLU A 176 -11.63 -15.14 1.52
CA GLU A 176 -10.89 -15.34 2.78
C GLU A 176 -11.64 -16.29 3.73
N VAL A 177 -12.94 -16.03 3.92
CA VAL A 177 -13.80 -16.84 4.78
C VAL A 177 -13.89 -18.28 4.25
N ALA A 178 -14.12 -18.47 2.95
CA ALA A 178 -14.23 -19.78 2.33
C ALA A 178 -12.93 -20.60 2.50
N ARG A 179 -11.76 -20.00 2.26
CA ARG A 179 -10.46 -20.67 2.40
C ARG A 179 -10.15 -21.10 3.83
N LEU A 180 -10.53 -20.28 4.82
CA LEU A 180 -10.41 -20.63 6.23
C LEU A 180 -11.39 -21.75 6.64
N GLN A 181 -12.60 -21.75 6.07
CA GLN A 181 -13.58 -22.81 6.31
C GLN A 181 -13.18 -24.15 5.67
N ASP A 182 -12.55 -24.13 4.48
CA ASP A 182 -11.99 -25.33 3.83
C ASP A 182 -10.89 -26.00 4.68
N GLN A 183 -10.22 -25.20 5.52
CA GLN A 183 -9.28 -25.64 6.54
C GLN A 183 -9.95 -26.18 7.82
N LYS A 184 -11.28 -26.29 7.84
CA LYS A 184 -12.10 -26.71 9.00
C LYS A 184 -12.05 -25.75 10.18
N LEU A 185 -11.78 -24.47 9.93
CA LEU A 185 -11.87 -23.43 10.95
C LEU A 185 -13.29 -22.85 10.97
N SER A 186 -13.82 -22.61 12.16
CA SER A 186 -15.01 -21.77 12.31
C SER A 186 -14.60 -20.31 12.23
N VAL A 187 -15.29 -19.53 11.38
CA VAL A 187 -14.92 -18.15 11.06
C VAL A 187 -16.02 -17.18 11.47
N LEU A 188 -15.64 -16.12 12.18
CA LEU A 188 -16.51 -15.01 12.54
C LEU A 188 -15.91 -13.71 12.02
N VAL A 189 -16.69 -12.97 11.23
CA VAL A 189 -16.31 -11.64 10.74
C VAL A 189 -17.05 -10.57 11.54
N THR A 190 -16.32 -9.60 12.08
CA THR A 190 -16.88 -8.45 12.80
C THR A 190 -16.25 -7.14 12.32
N LYS A 191 -16.89 -6.02 12.64
CA LYS A 191 -16.37 -4.68 12.38
C LYS A 191 -16.01 -4.02 13.72
N GLY A 192 -14.82 -3.43 13.80
CA GLY A 192 -14.42 -2.60 14.96
C GLY A 192 -15.22 -1.30 15.03
N GLU A 193 -15.10 -0.56 16.13
CA GLU A 193 -15.67 0.80 16.25
C GLU A 193 -15.02 1.79 15.27
N ASP A 194 -13.75 1.53 14.92
CA ASP A 194 -13.01 2.22 13.86
C ASP A 194 -13.39 1.74 12.45
N GLY A 195 -14.34 0.81 12.34
CA GLY A 195 -14.82 0.22 11.10
C GLY A 195 -13.87 -0.78 10.43
N ARG A 196 -12.69 -1.05 11.00
CA ARG A 196 -11.78 -2.06 10.44
C ARG A 196 -12.40 -3.45 10.53
N CYS A 197 -12.23 -4.22 9.46
CA CYS A 197 -12.70 -5.60 9.39
C CYS A 197 -11.83 -6.49 10.26
N ARG A 198 -12.48 -7.32 11.08
CA ARG A 198 -11.82 -8.31 11.92
C ARG A 198 -12.34 -9.68 11.57
N VAL A 199 -11.43 -10.59 11.23
CA VAL A 199 -11.74 -11.99 10.97
C VAL A 199 -11.18 -12.81 12.12
N ARG A 200 -12.02 -13.62 12.75
CA ARG A 200 -11.65 -14.51 13.86
C ARG A 200 -11.83 -15.94 13.41
N ALA A 201 -10.82 -16.77 13.61
CA ALA A 201 -10.82 -18.18 13.23
C ALA A 201 -10.51 -19.06 14.44
N THR A 202 -11.36 -20.07 14.67
CA THR A 202 -11.20 -21.05 15.76
C THR A 202 -11.11 -22.47 15.21
N SER A 203 -10.25 -23.29 15.81
CA SER A 203 -10.15 -24.74 15.54
C SER A 203 -10.70 -25.53 16.72
N ASP A 204 -11.43 -26.61 16.45
CA ASP A 204 -11.91 -27.57 17.45
C ASP A 204 -10.76 -28.23 18.22
N LYS A 205 -9.55 -28.27 17.65
CA LYS A 205 -8.36 -28.82 18.34
C LYS A 205 -7.72 -27.82 19.30
N ARG A 206 -8.06 -26.53 19.18
CA ARG A 206 -7.47 -25.43 19.94
C ARG A 206 -8.55 -24.57 20.56
N GLU A 207 -9.48 -25.17 21.31
CA GLU A 207 -10.68 -24.51 21.83
C GLU A 207 -10.39 -23.24 22.66
N LYS A 208 -9.25 -23.21 23.35
CA LYS A 208 -8.78 -22.10 24.19
C LYS A 208 -8.11 -20.98 23.41
N GLN A 209 -7.80 -21.18 22.14
CA GLN A 209 -7.13 -20.20 21.30
C GLN A 209 -8.04 -19.76 20.17
N GLU A 210 -7.82 -18.54 19.70
CA GLU A 210 -8.48 -18.00 18.54
C GLU A 210 -7.48 -17.17 17.75
N LEU A 211 -7.45 -17.35 16.44
CA LEU A 211 -6.63 -16.54 15.57
C LEU A 211 -7.43 -15.32 15.14
N VAL A 212 -6.86 -14.13 15.33
CA VAL A 212 -7.51 -12.85 15.07
C VAL A 212 -6.72 -12.11 14.00
N PHE A 213 -7.38 -11.80 12.89
CA PHE A 213 -6.88 -10.98 11.80
C PHE A 213 -7.58 -9.62 11.87
N LEU A 214 -6.80 -8.55 12.00
CA LEU A 214 -7.29 -7.18 11.88
C LEU A 214 -6.84 -6.61 10.54
N CYS A 215 -7.79 -6.41 9.62
CA CYS A 215 -7.50 -5.93 8.27
C CYS A 215 -7.27 -4.41 8.29
N PRO A 216 -6.18 -3.91 7.66
CA PRO A 216 -6.02 -2.48 7.41
C PRO A 216 -7.04 -1.96 6.39
N ASN A 217 -7.09 -0.65 6.21
CA ASN A 217 -8.07 0.02 5.35
C ASN A 217 -7.92 -0.35 3.87
N ASP A 218 -6.70 -0.63 3.43
CA ASP A 218 -6.30 -0.95 2.06
C ASP A 218 -6.12 -2.47 1.82
N TYR A 219 -6.57 -3.32 2.74
CA TYR A 219 -6.46 -4.76 2.60
C TYR A 219 -7.08 -5.26 1.27
N PRO A 220 -6.43 -6.17 0.51
CA PRO A 220 -5.24 -6.96 0.87
C PRO A 220 -3.89 -6.37 0.42
N LEU A 221 -3.79 -5.07 0.08
CA LEU A 221 -2.50 -4.47 -0.30
C LEU A 221 -1.51 -4.52 0.87
N SER A 222 -1.95 -4.06 2.04
CA SER A 222 -1.23 -4.21 3.29
C SER A 222 -1.63 -5.50 4.01
N SER A 223 -0.68 -6.06 4.76
CA SER A 223 -0.89 -7.30 5.53
C SER A 223 -1.91 -7.10 6.65
N PRO A 224 -2.69 -8.13 7.00
CA PRO A 224 -3.50 -8.06 8.20
C PRO A 224 -2.57 -8.13 9.43
N PHE A 225 -2.91 -7.39 10.49
CA PHE A 225 -2.29 -7.62 11.79
C PHE A 225 -2.85 -8.91 12.37
N VAL A 226 -1.97 -9.85 12.74
CA VAL A 226 -2.39 -11.17 13.20
C VAL A 226 -1.93 -11.40 14.64
N ALA A 227 -2.85 -11.90 15.47
CA ALA A 227 -2.55 -12.29 16.84
C ALA A 227 -3.33 -13.57 17.21
N ILE A 228 -2.79 -14.34 18.14
CA ILE A 228 -3.52 -15.41 18.81
C ILE A 228 -4.10 -14.83 20.10
N LEU A 229 -5.42 -14.86 20.23
CA LEU A 229 -6.12 -14.60 21.47
C LEU A 229 -6.14 -15.88 22.31
N ASP A 230 -5.56 -15.82 23.50
CA ASP A 230 -5.75 -16.80 24.55
C ASP A 230 -7.05 -16.48 25.30
N LYS A 231 -8.06 -17.36 25.21
CA LYS A 231 -9.38 -17.12 25.80
C LYS A 231 -9.43 -17.24 27.31
N GLU A 232 -8.42 -17.84 27.95
CA GLU A 232 -8.38 -17.97 29.41
C GLU A 232 -7.81 -16.72 30.06
N THR A 233 -6.81 -16.12 29.42
CA THR A 233 -6.10 -14.94 29.92
C THR A 233 -6.55 -13.64 29.27
N GLU A 234 -7.33 -13.72 28.19
CA GLU A 234 -7.74 -12.61 27.32
C GLU A 234 -6.55 -11.85 26.70
N GLN A 235 -5.36 -12.46 26.65
CA GLN A 235 -4.16 -11.86 26.09
C GLN A 235 -4.06 -12.12 24.59
N TYR A 236 -3.64 -11.08 23.86
CA TYR A 236 -3.30 -11.16 22.44
C TYR A 236 -1.80 -11.33 22.28
N ILE A 237 -1.39 -12.42 21.64
CA ILE A 237 0.00 -12.73 21.33
C ILE A 237 0.22 -12.46 19.83
N PRO A 238 1.01 -11.44 19.44
CA PRO A 238 1.30 -11.16 18.04
C PRO A 238 1.91 -12.37 17.33
N VAL A 239 1.44 -12.62 16.12
CA VAL A 239 1.96 -13.69 15.27
C VAL A 239 3.12 -13.17 14.43
N ILE A 240 4.24 -13.89 14.46
CA ILE A 240 5.33 -13.74 13.49
C ILE A 240 5.15 -14.81 12.44
N SER A 241 5.00 -14.41 11.18
CA SER A 241 4.84 -15.32 10.04
C SER A 241 5.64 -14.80 8.86
N GLN A 242 6.24 -15.72 8.11
CA GLN A 242 6.90 -15.41 6.86
C GLN A 242 5.89 -14.78 5.91
N ASN A 243 4.68 -15.36 5.77
CA ASN A 243 3.61 -14.82 4.92
C ASN A 243 3.19 -13.39 5.27
N ILE A 244 3.27 -12.98 6.55
CA ILE A 244 3.06 -11.59 6.96
C ILE A 244 4.25 -10.71 6.53
N SER A 245 5.46 -11.24 6.62
CA SER A 245 6.71 -10.50 6.36
C SER A 245 6.90 -10.19 4.88
N ASP A 246 6.51 -11.09 3.98
CA ASP A 246 6.56 -10.94 2.51
C ASP A 246 5.15 -10.81 1.89
N TRP A 247 4.22 -10.22 2.64
CA TRP A 247 2.84 -10.08 2.22
C TRP A 247 2.69 -9.33 0.89
N ASN A 248 1.72 -9.76 0.09
CA ASN A 248 1.27 -9.09 -1.11
C ASN A 248 -0.20 -9.44 -1.37
N MET A 249 -0.85 -8.72 -2.29
CA MET A 249 -2.30 -8.86 -2.52
C MET A 249 -2.76 -10.25 -2.99
N TYR A 250 -1.87 -11.13 -3.43
CA TYR A 250 -2.21 -12.49 -3.85
C TYR A 250 -2.15 -13.53 -2.72
N LYS A 251 -1.65 -13.16 -1.53
CA LYS A 251 -1.66 -14.03 -0.35
C LYS A 251 -2.98 -13.95 0.39
N TYR A 252 -3.34 -15.00 1.12
CA TYR A 252 -4.59 -15.12 1.87
C TYR A 252 -4.30 -15.41 3.36
N MET A 253 -5.29 -15.14 4.22
CA MET A 253 -5.22 -15.47 5.65
C MET A 253 -4.98 -16.98 5.86
N SER A 254 -5.50 -17.81 4.95
CA SER A 254 -5.28 -19.26 4.93
C SER A 254 -3.80 -19.66 4.77
N ASP A 255 -2.97 -18.82 4.15
CA ASP A 255 -1.53 -19.10 4.03
C ASP A 255 -0.84 -19.01 5.39
N ILE A 256 -1.27 -18.04 6.21
CA ILE A 256 -0.78 -17.83 7.58
C ILE A 256 -1.23 -18.98 8.48
N THR A 257 -2.51 -19.39 8.41
CA THR A 257 -3.02 -20.52 9.23
C THR A 257 -2.32 -21.84 8.91
N ASN A 258 -2.02 -22.09 7.63
CA ASN A 258 -1.24 -23.25 7.19
C ASN A 258 0.18 -23.20 7.75
N GLU A 259 0.86 -22.06 7.64
CA GLU A 259 2.21 -21.88 8.17
C GLU A 259 2.27 -22.15 9.69
N LEU A 260 1.28 -21.66 10.43
CA LEU A 260 1.18 -21.86 11.89
C LEU A 260 0.72 -23.26 12.30
N SER A 261 0.31 -24.10 11.34
CA SER A 261 -0.37 -25.38 11.62
C SER A 261 -1.51 -25.19 12.64
N PHE A 262 -2.31 -24.14 12.45
CA PHE A 262 -3.39 -23.75 13.38
C PHE A 262 -4.65 -24.66 13.27
N LEU A 263 -4.58 -25.69 12.43
CA LEU A 263 -5.64 -26.64 12.05
C LEU A 263 -5.93 -27.70 13.12
#